data_AF-B8KEU1-F1
#
_entry.id   AF-B8KEU1-F1
#
_cell.length_a   1.000
_cell.length_b   1.000
_cell.length_c   1.000
_cell.angle_alpha   90.00
_cell.angle_beta   90.00
_cell.angle_gamma   90.00
#
_symmetry.space_group_name_H-M   'P 1'
#
loop_
_entity.id
_entity.type
_entity.pdbx_description
1 polymer ?
#
loop_
_entity_poly.entity_id
_entity_poly.type
_entity_poly.pdbx_seq_one_letter_code
_entity_poly.pdbx_strand_id
1 'polypeptide(L)'
;MQTSPPKCRNLLSRCDGRCWSRRISGSSLPLTPLAPFYLWSATPYGLPHRPDCLCGPEKSDKILCNFCMDARGVTFCQPIQFHEVYMPISDEWLEWTRSNLKRGVSVADTRASLKENGFSDKDVKYALKKALPKKAYRDRVQPAVTAQSKPREADPTPDYEALAYPKLVRNAYGDKIIPLCQTQLQLFTLPEFLKAEQCDRLIDIIRSNAHPSQVDGYQQQSDMRSSRTCNLDVREHPYIAEIDDAISRALGISLGWSEINQGQWYEPGQQYKPHPDYFPPGTPEYARFAATSGQRTWTFMIYLNKTERGGGTHFTKINRTVMPEQGRAVCWNNLLKNGEPNPDSEHAGLPVEAGSKFILTKWFRDRGVGPPFVR
;
A
#
# COMPACT_ATOMS: atom_id res chain seq x y z
N MET A 1 4.64 -6.46 -23.62
CA MET A 1 3.58 -7.49 -23.71
C MET A 1 4.02 -8.74 -22.94
N GLN A 2 3.48 -9.00 -21.74
CA GLN A 2 3.84 -10.15 -20.90
C GLN A 2 3.28 -11.47 -21.48
N THR A 3 3.93 -12.60 -21.21
CA THR A 3 3.34 -13.94 -21.48
C THR A 3 2.47 -14.32 -20.29
N SER A 4 1.22 -14.69 -20.56
CA SER A 4 0.27 -15.08 -19.51
C SER A 4 0.84 -16.20 -18.62
N PRO A 5 0.63 -16.15 -17.30
CA PRO A 5 1.07 -17.20 -16.39
C PRO A 5 0.39 -18.55 -16.70
N PRO A 6 1.09 -19.69 -16.47
CA PRO A 6 0.48 -21.01 -16.54
C PRO A 6 -0.73 -21.15 -15.62
N LYS A 7 -1.73 -21.95 -16.03
CA LYS A 7 -2.85 -22.28 -15.13
C LYS A 7 -2.37 -23.26 -14.05
N CYS A 8 -2.55 -22.92 -12.78
CA CYS A 8 -2.37 -23.85 -11.67
C CYS A 8 -3.36 -25.03 -11.82
N ARG A 9 -2.86 -26.22 -12.18
CA ARG A 9 -3.68 -27.44 -12.22
C ARG A 9 -3.86 -27.96 -10.80
N ASN A 10 -4.96 -27.60 -10.15
CA ASN A 10 -5.44 -28.29 -8.95
C ASN A 10 -5.98 -29.67 -9.37
N LEU A 11 -5.15 -30.71 -9.24
CA LEU A 11 -5.63 -32.09 -9.29
C LEU A 11 -6.23 -32.44 -7.93
N LEU A 12 -7.54 -32.22 -7.77
CA LEU A 12 -8.30 -32.86 -6.71
C LEU A 12 -8.38 -34.36 -7.04
N SER A 13 -7.50 -35.18 -6.45
CA SER A 13 -7.66 -36.64 -6.49
C SER A 13 -8.83 -37.04 -5.58
N ARG A 14 -9.84 -37.70 -6.16
CA ARG A 14 -10.89 -38.40 -5.41
C ARG A 14 -10.25 -39.41 -4.44
N CYS A 15 -10.55 -39.32 -3.15
CA CYS A 15 -10.27 -40.38 -2.20
C CYS A 15 -11.41 -41.42 -2.28
N ASP A 16 -11.09 -42.62 -2.76
CA ASP A 16 -11.98 -43.79 -2.67
C ASP A 16 -12.06 -44.25 -1.22
N GLY A 17 -13.23 -44.07 -0.60
CA GLY A 17 -13.52 -44.55 0.74
C GLY A 17 -13.57 -46.08 0.78
N ARG A 18 -12.70 -46.69 1.59
CA ARG A 18 -12.89 -48.05 2.09
C ARG A 18 -12.81 -48.06 3.62
N CYS A 19 -13.97 -47.91 4.26
CA CYS A 19 -14.13 -48.22 5.69
C CYS A 19 -14.19 -49.74 5.87
N TRP A 20 -13.27 -50.29 6.65
CA TRP A 20 -13.36 -51.66 7.15
C TRP A 20 -14.41 -51.72 8.26
N SER A 21 -15.39 -52.62 8.12
CA SER A 21 -16.37 -52.91 9.17
C SER A 21 -15.87 -54.08 10.03
N ARG A 22 -15.84 -53.89 11.36
CA ARG A 22 -15.92 -55.00 12.32
C ARG A 22 -17.20 -54.84 13.14
N ARG A 23 -18.05 -55.84 12.99
CA ARG A 23 -19.40 -55.96 13.54
C ARG A 23 -19.30 -56.62 14.92
N ILE A 24 -19.90 -56.04 15.95
CA ILE A 24 -20.26 -56.75 17.18
C ILE A 24 -21.71 -56.38 17.54
N SER A 25 -22.48 -57.42 17.87
CA SER A 25 -23.93 -57.58 17.90
C SER A 25 -24.61 -57.29 19.24
N GLY A 26 -25.92 -57.01 19.21
CA GLY A 26 -26.88 -57.15 20.33
C GLY A 26 -27.83 -55.94 20.46
N SER A 27 -29.07 -56.00 19.92
CA SER A 27 -30.37 -56.23 20.63
C SER A 27 -30.84 -55.04 21.48
N SER A 28 -32.05 -54.46 21.46
CA SER A 28 -33.36 -54.77 20.85
C SER A 28 -34.38 -53.65 21.22
N LEU A 29 -35.10 -53.05 20.23
CA LEU A 29 -36.54 -52.62 20.15
C LEU A 29 -37.28 -51.88 21.34
N PRO A 30 -38.51 -51.29 21.16
CA PRO A 30 -39.11 -50.50 20.06
C PRO A 30 -40.10 -49.33 20.48
N LEU A 31 -40.70 -48.67 19.46
CA LEU A 31 -42.07 -48.08 19.36
C LEU A 31 -42.30 -46.54 19.23
N THR A 32 -43.17 -46.23 18.25
CA THR A 32 -43.73 -44.99 17.65
C THR A 32 -45.14 -44.63 18.22
N PRO A 33 -46.05 -43.78 17.64
CA PRO A 33 -46.01 -42.67 16.62
C PRO A 33 -46.83 -41.39 17.03
N LEU A 34 -46.92 -40.34 16.18
CA LEU A 34 -48.16 -39.61 15.79
C LEU A 34 -47.89 -38.49 14.75
N ALA A 35 -48.81 -38.33 13.77
CA ALA A 35 -48.84 -37.39 12.61
C ALA A 35 -49.79 -36.17 12.91
N PRO A 36 -50.16 -35.18 12.02
CA PRO A 36 -50.32 -35.22 10.53
C PRO A 36 -50.00 -33.94 9.67
N PHE A 37 -49.86 -34.19 8.36
CA PHE A 37 -50.22 -33.44 7.11
C PHE A 37 -50.19 -31.89 6.97
N TYR A 38 -49.50 -31.41 5.92
CA TYR A 38 -50.08 -30.61 4.80
C TYR A 38 -49.26 -30.76 3.50
N LEU A 39 -49.97 -30.84 2.36
CA LEU A 39 -49.48 -31.06 0.98
C LEU A 39 -49.12 -29.75 0.24
N TRP A 40 -48.05 -29.77 -0.57
CA TRP A 40 -48.05 -29.17 -1.91
C TRP A 40 -47.09 -29.89 -2.88
N SER A 41 -47.57 -30.05 -4.11
CA SER A 41 -47.03 -30.73 -5.31
C SER A 41 -45.76 -30.06 -5.88
N ALA A 42 -44.64 -30.76 -6.13
CA ALA A 42 -44.26 -31.63 -7.26
C ALA A 42 -43.74 -30.90 -8.53
N THR A 43 -42.43 -31.00 -8.78
CA THR A 43 -41.77 -31.33 -10.08
C THR A 43 -40.30 -31.76 -9.80
N PRO A 44 -39.65 -32.53 -10.69
CA PRO A 44 -38.94 -33.72 -10.27
C PRO A 44 -37.44 -33.66 -10.59
N TYR A 45 -36.56 -33.77 -9.59
CA TYR A 45 -35.28 -34.47 -9.69
C TYR A 45 -34.83 -34.76 -8.26
N GLY A 46 -34.98 -36.01 -7.85
CA GLY A 46 -34.60 -36.47 -6.52
C GLY A 46 -33.08 -36.61 -6.37
N LEU A 47 -32.59 -36.30 -5.17
CA LEU A 47 -31.77 -37.16 -4.30
C LEU A 47 -31.74 -36.52 -2.88
N PRO A 48 -31.61 -37.31 -1.79
CA PRO A 48 -32.15 -36.98 -0.47
C PRO A 48 -31.23 -36.11 0.39
N HIS A 49 -31.79 -35.08 1.02
CA HIS A 49 -31.18 -34.34 2.12
C HIS A 49 -31.21 -35.16 3.42
N ARG A 50 -30.07 -35.31 4.10
CA ARG A 50 -30.02 -35.55 5.55
C ARG A 50 -30.03 -34.20 6.29
N PRO A 51 -30.70 -34.08 7.44
CA PRO A 51 -30.79 -32.84 8.20
C PRO A 51 -29.51 -32.60 9.03
N ASP A 52 -29.34 -31.34 9.44
CA ASP A 52 -28.42 -30.83 10.46
C ASP A 52 -27.00 -30.47 10.02
N CYS A 53 -26.89 -29.35 9.29
CA CYS A 53 -25.76 -28.40 9.37
C CYS A 53 -26.28 -27.00 9.01
N LEU A 54 -26.63 -26.18 10.01
CA LEU A 54 -26.89 -24.75 9.82
C LEU A 54 -25.54 -24.02 9.75
N CYS A 55 -25.12 -23.58 8.55
CA CYS A 55 -24.03 -22.64 8.38
C CYS A 55 -24.56 -21.41 7.62
N GLY A 56 -24.79 -20.31 8.33
CA GLY A 56 -25.03 -18.99 7.73
C GLY A 56 -23.71 -18.35 7.25
N PRO A 57 -23.77 -17.35 6.35
CA PRO A 57 -22.57 -16.76 5.77
C PRO A 57 -22.06 -15.62 6.66
N GLU A 58 -20.99 -15.86 7.43
CA GLU A 58 -20.21 -14.77 8.01
C GLU A 58 -18.71 -15.07 8.02
N LYS A 59 -17.95 -14.00 7.82
CA LYS A 59 -16.50 -13.94 7.66
C LYS A 59 -15.77 -14.42 8.92
N SER A 60 -15.08 -15.55 8.84
CA SER A 60 -13.78 -15.79 9.48
C SER A 60 -13.29 -17.20 9.16
N ASP A 61 -12.08 -17.31 8.65
CA ASP A 61 -11.35 -18.57 8.56
C ASP A 61 -11.08 -19.10 9.97
N LYS A 62 -11.98 -19.96 10.47
CA LYS A 62 -11.78 -21.04 11.46
C LYS A 62 -13.14 -21.56 11.92
N ILE A 63 -13.71 -22.53 11.20
CA ILE A 63 -14.70 -23.43 11.82
C ILE A 63 -13.95 -24.67 12.28
N LEU A 64 -13.66 -24.73 13.58
CA LEU A 64 -13.39 -26.00 14.26
C LEU A 64 -14.75 -26.70 14.42
N CYS A 65 -15.06 -27.66 13.55
CA CYS A 65 -16.10 -28.64 13.84
C CYS A 65 -15.56 -29.59 14.91
N ASN A 66 -15.75 -29.25 16.19
CA ASN A 66 -15.67 -30.22 17.25
C ASN A 66 -17.11 -30.62 17.61
N PHE A 67 -17.35 -31.93 17.69
CA PHE A 67 -18.59 -32.64 18.04
C PHE A 67 -19.45 -33.16 16.87
N CYS A 68 -19.43 -34.48 16.69
CA CYS A 68 -20.57 -35.26 16.21
C CYS A 68 -21.19 -35.96 17.43
N MET A 69 -22.49 -35.81 17.65
CA MET A 69 -23.22 -36.62 18.64
C MET A 69 -23.70 -37.91 17.99
N ASP A 70 -23.42 -39.04 18.64
CA ASP A 70 -24.21 -40.26 18.48
C ASP A 70 -24.88 -40.62 19.82
N ALA A 71 -25.92 -41.45 19.77
CA ALA A 71 -26.79 -41.77 20.90
C ALA A 71 -26.14 -42.62 22.01
N ARG A 72 -24.81 -42.79 22.06
CA ARG A 72 -24.11 -43.59 23.09
C ARG A 72 -22.89 -42.93 23.75
N GLY A 73 -22.71 -41.61 23.59
CA GLY A 73 -21.77 -40.82 24.39
C GLY A 73 -20.54 -40.28 23.65
N VAL A 74 -19.92 -39.24 24.23
CA VAL A 74 -18.87 -38.42 23.63
C VAL A 74 -17.59 -39.23 23.37
N THR A 75 -17.21 -39.39 22.09
CA THR A 75 -15.89 -39.92 21.72
C THR A 75 -14.96 -38.77 21.34
N PHE A 76 -13.79 -38.69 21.96
CA PHE A 76 -12.75 -37.72 21.62
C PHE A 76 -12.12 -38.09 20.27
N CYS A 77 -12.40 -37.31 19.22
CA CYS A 77 -11.62 -37.37 17.99
C CYS A 77 -10.32 -36.59 18.17
N GLN A 78 -9.17 -37.27 18.02
CA GLN A 78 -7.88 -36.59 17.90
C GLN A 78 -7.91 -35.67 16.66
N PRO A 79 -7.36 -34.45 16.73
CA PRO A 79 -7.34 -33.56 15.59
C PRO A 79 -6.55 -34.20 14.44
N ILE A 80 -7.20 -34.32 13.29
CA ILE A 80 -6.54 -34.68 12.03
C ILE A 80 -5.55 -33.55 11.74
N GLN A 81 -4.26 -33.85 11.81
CA GLN A 81 -3.23 -32.94 11.32
C GLN A 81 -3.41 -32.79 9.81
N PHE A 82 -3.96 -31.66 9.37
CA PHE A 82 -3.84 -31.23 7.99
C PHE A 82 -2.35 -31.06 7.70
N HIS A 83 -1.75 -32.05 7.06
CA HIS A 83 -0.49 -31.83 6.36
C HIS A 83 -0.85 -30.98 5.14
N GLU A 84 -0.44 -29.71 5.13
CA GLU A 84 -0.37 -28.93 3.89
C GLU A 84 0.38 -29.78 2.87
N VAL A 85 -0.32 -30.23 1.84
CA VAL A 85 0.31 -30.94 0.72
C VAL A 85 1.13 -29.91 -0.03
N TYR A 86 2.39 -29.77 0.36
CA TYR A 86 3.38 -28.95 -0.31
C TYR A 86 3.58 -29.50 -1.73
N MET A 87 2.95 -28.85 -2.72
CA MET A 87 3.27 -29.13 -4.12
C MET A 87 4.49 -28.31 -4.53
N PRO A 88 5.59 -28.94 -4.97
CA PRO A 88 6.75 -28.22 -5.47
C PRO A 88 6.39 -27.45 -6.75
N ILE A 89 7.02 -26.29 -6.96
CA ILE A 89 6.86 -25.49 -8.18
C ILE A 89 7.14 -26.35 -9.44
N SER A 90 6.22 -26.30 -10.42
CA SER A 90 6.31 -27.13 -11.62
C SER A 90 7.37 -26.62 -12.61
N ASP A 91 7.82 -27.50 -13.51
CA ASP A 91 8.78 -27.14 -14.57
C ASP A 91 8.26 -26.04 -15.52
N GLU A 92 6.94 -25.98 -15.73
CA GLU A 92 6.28 -24.93 -16.52
C GLU A 92 6.48 -23.54 -15.89
N TRP A 93 6.37 -23.47 -14.56
CA TRP A 93 6.61 -22.23 -13.80
C TRP A 93 8.10 -21.87 -13.71
N LEU A 94 9.00 -22.85 -13.69
CA LEU A 94 10.43 -22.62 -13.79
C LEU A 94 10.81 -22.02 -15.15
N GLU A 95 10.24 -22.54 -16.24
CA GLU A 95 10.50 -22.04 -17.59
C GLU A 95 9.86 -20.66 -17.82
N TRP A 96 8.65 -20.45 -17.29
CA TRP A 96 8.02 -19.13 -17.28
C TRP A 96 8.88 -18.10 -16.55
N THR A 97 9.45 -18.45 -15.39
CA THR A 97 10.36 -17.59 -14.62
C THR A 97 11.61 -17.23 -15.44
N ARG A 98 12.22 -18.21 -16.12
CA ARG A 98 13.37 -17.99 -17.02
C ARG A 98 13.03 -17.06 -18.17
N SER A 99 11.92 -17.31 -18.84
CA SER A 99 11.49 -16.55 -20.02
C SER A 99 11.25 -15.08 -19.67
N ASN A 100 10.59 -14.79 -18.55
CA ASN A 100 10.36 -13.40 -18.12
C ASN A 100 11.64 -12.66 -17.80
N LEU A 101 12.55 -13.27 -17.05
CA LEU A 101 13.83 -12.65 -16.71
C LEU A 101 14.72 -12.44 -17.95
N LYS A 102 14.69 -13.37 -18.91
CA LYS A 102 15.40 -13.23 -20.20
C LYS A 102 14.85 -12.07 -21.03
N ARG A 103 13.56 -11.75 -20.89
CA ARG A 103 12.88 -10.65 -21.58
C ARG A 103 13.02 -9.30 -20.88
N GLY A 104 13.80 -9.24 -19.80
CA GLY A 104 14.09 -7.99 -19.09
C GLY A 104 13.07 -7.61 -18.02
N VAL A 105 12.10 -8.47 -17.71
CA VAL A 105 11.21 -8.28 -16.55
C VAL A 105 12.05 -8.32 -15.28
N SER A 106 11.80 -7.41 -14.33
CA SER A 106 12.64 -7.32 -13.14
C SER A 106 12.48 -8.54 -12.23
N VAL A 107 13.49 -8.80 -11.40
CA VAL A 107 13.42 -9.84 -10.35
C VAL A 107 12.29 -9.56 -9.37
N ALA A 108 12.02 -8.28 -9.08
CA ALA A 108 10.96 -7.88 -8.16
C ALA A 108 9.58 -8.23 -8.74
N ASP A 109 9.34 -7.91 -10.00
CA ASP A 109 8.06 -8.20 -10.67
C ASP A 109 7.86 -9.70 -10.84
N THR A 110 8.91 -10.42 -11.24
CA THR A 110 8.87 -11.88 -11.37
C THR A 110 8.58 -12.56 -10.01
N ARG A 111 9.15 -12.02 -8.92
CA ARG A 111 8.88 -12.48 -7.55
C ARG A 111 7.44 -12.21 -7.13
N ALA A 112 6.90 -11.03 -7.45
CA ALA A 112 5.52 -10.65 -7.15
C ALA A 112 4.54 -11.58 -7.87
N SER A 113 4.73 -11.82 -9.18
CA SER A 113 3.86 -12.72 -9.96
C SER A 113 3.88 -14.16 -9.45
N LEU A 114 5.03 -14.67 -8.98
CA LEU A 114 5.08 -15.99 -8.36
C LEU A 114 4.30 -16.04 -7.03
N LYS A 115 4.42 -15.01 -6.19
CA LYS A 115 3.65 -14.94 -4.93
C LYS A 115 2.14 -14.83 -5.16
N GLU A 116 1.72 -14.03 -6.12
CA GLU A 116 0.31 -13.86 -6.51
C GLU A 116 -0.32 -15.17 -7.00
N ASN A 117 0.48 -16.09 -7.54
CA ASN A 117 0.03 -17.41 -7.97
C ASN A 117 0.15 -18.48 -6.86
N GLY A 118 0.32 -18.06 -5.61
CA GLY A 118 0.25 -18.92 -4.43
C GLY A 118 1.55 -19.65 -4.08
N PHE A 119 2.68 -19.29 -4.70
CA PHE A 119 3.97 -19.92 -4.37
C PHE A 119 4.56 -19.37 -3.07
N SER A 120 5.03 -20.28 -2.20
CA SER A 120 5.71 -19.90 -0.95
C SER A 120 7.04 -19.20 -1.21
N ASP A 121 7.57 -18.45 -0.25
CA ASP A 121 8.89 -17.80 -0.35
C ASP A 121 10.01 -18.78 -0.71
N LYS A 122 9.89 -20.04 -0.25
CA LYS A 122 10.84 -21.11 -0.56
C LYS A 122 10.79 -21.49 -2.04
N ASP A 123 9.60 -21.59 -2.61
CA ASP A 123 9.38 -21.93 -4.02
C ASP A 123 9.81 -20.79 -4.94
N VAL A 124 9.50 -19.54 -4.57
CA VAL A 124 9.93 -18.36 -5.32
C VAL A 124 11.45 -18.24 -5.32
N LYS A 125 12.09 -18.47 -4.17
CA LYS A 125 13.55 -18.50 -4.06
C LYS A 125 14.16 -19.59 -4.94
N TYR A 126 13.56 -20.78 -4.96
CA TYR A 126 14.00 -21.90 -5.79
C TYR A 126 13.87 -21.58 -7.28
N ALA A 127 12.75 -21.00 -7.71
CA ALA A 127 12.49 -20.58 -9.08
C ALA A 127 13.53 -19.57 -9.58
N LEU A 128 13.76 -18.50 -8.82
CA LEU A 128 14.73 -17.46 -9.17
C LEU A 128 16.16 -18.00 -9.23
N LYS A 129 16.53 -18.92 -8.33
CA LYS A 129 17.85 -19.57 -8.31
C LYS A 129 18.06 -20.47 -9.53
N LYS A 130 17.01 -21.12 -10.02
CA LYS A 130 17.04 -21.95 -11.24
C LYS A 130 16.95 -21.15 -12.53
N ALA A 131 16.44 -19.92 -12.45
CA ALA A 131 16.25 -19.05 -13.61
C ALA A 131 17.44 -18.14 -13.93
N LEU A 132 18.28 -17.82 -12.95
CA LEU A 132 19.43 -16.92 -13.11
C LEU A 132 20.77 -17.64 -12.96
N PRO A 133 21.82 -17.25 -13.72
CA PRO A 133 23.19 -17.66 -13.43
C PRO A 133 23.58 -17.32 -11.99
N LYS A 134 24.40 -18.16 -11.35
CA LYS A 134 24.79 -18.02 -9.92
C LYS A 134 25.28 -16.62 -9.55
N LYS A 135 26.03 -15.96 -10.44
CA LYS A 135 26.50 -14.57 -10.27
C LYS A 135 25.33 -13.57 -10.33
N ALA A 136 24.51 -13.62 -11.38
CA ALA A 136 23.34 -12.74 -11.52
C ALA A 136 22.29 -12.94 -10.40
N TYR A 137 22.12 -14.16 -9.88
CA TYR A 137 21.28 -14.40 -8.71
C TYR A 137 21.86 -13.71 -7.46
N ARG A 138 23.17 -13.76 -7.27
CA ARG A 138 23.85 -13.09 -6.14
C ARG A 138 23.82 -11.57 -6.26
N ASP A 139 23.83 -11.01 -7.46
CA ASP A 139 23.86 -9.56 -7.67
C ASP A 139 22.45 -8.95 -7.71
N ARG A 140 21.45 -9.70 -8.21
CA ARG A 140 20.09 -9.20 -8.49
C ARG A 140 19.02 -9.72 -7.53
N VAL A 141 19.31 -10.78 -6.75
CA VAL A 141 18.31 -11.46 -5.91
C VAL A 141 18.74 -11.55 -4.46
N GLN A 142 20.00 -11.91 -4.20
CA GLN A 142 20.57 -11.75 -2.87
C GLN A 142 21.09 -10.32 -2.74
N PRO A 143 20.69 -9.53 -1.73
CA PRO A 143 21.50 -8.40 -1.35
C PRO A 143 22.88 -8.94 -0.95
N ALA A 144 23.95 -8.25 -1.35
CA ALA A 144 25.32 -8.62 -1.02
C ALA A 144 25.46 -8.81 0.50
N VAL A 145 25.56 -10.06 0.95
CA VAL A 145 25.84 -10.37 2.36
C VAL A 145 27.35 -10.54 2.49
N THR A 146 27.88 -9.86 3.51
CA THR A 146 29.21 -9.91 4.13
C THR A 146 30.34 -9.16 3.43
N ALA A 147 30.49 -7.88 3.78
CA ALA A 147 31.52 -7.59 4.78
C ALA A 147 30.80 -7.48 6.13
N GLN A 148 31.34 -8.10 7.17
CA GLN A 148 30.90 -7.87 8.54
C GLN A 148 31.11 -6.38 8.83
N SER A 149 30.12 -5.54 8.54
CA SER A 149 29.99 -4.31 9.28
C SER A 149 29.81 -4.74 10.72
N LYS A 150 30.67 -4.25 11.61
CA LYS A 150 30.28 -3.97 13.00
C LYS A 150 28.79 -3.58 13.00
N PRO A 151 27.97 -3.95 14.00
CA PRO A 151 26.62 -3.41 14.10
C PRO A 151 26.74 -1.93 13.78
N ARG A 152 26.12 -1.48 12.66
CA ARG A 152 26.11 -0.07 12.31
C ARG A 152 25.60 0.56 13.60
N GLU A 153 26.44 1.37 14.26
CA GLU A 153 26.00 2.15 15.41
C GLU A 153 24.60 2.62 15.06
N ALA A 154 23.63 2.28 15.91
CA ALA A 154 22.23 2.58 15.66
C ALA A 154 22.18 3.96 15.03
N ASP A 155 21.73 4.04 13.77
CA ASP A 155 21.78 5.27 12.98
C ASP A 155 21.28 6.37 13.93
N PRO A 156 22.11 7.37 14.27
CA PRO A 156 21.83 8.22 15.42
C PRO A 156 20.41 8.74 15.25
N THR A 157 19.59 8.55 16.29
CA THR A 157 18.18 8.94 16.24
C THR A 157 18.09 10.33 15.62
N PRO A 158 17.29 10.52 14.56
CA PRO A 158 17.19 11.82 13.92
C PRO A 158 16.93 12.91 14.95
N ASP A 159 17.58 14.06 14.79
CA ASP A 159 17.32 15.22 15.62
C ASP A 159 15.95 15.82 15.22
N TYR A 160 14.89 15.25 15.79
CA TYR A 160 13.51 15.62 15.50
C TYR A 160 13.20 17.05 15.95
N GLU A 161 13.89 17.56 16.96
CA GLU A 161 13.75 18.95 17.38
C GLU A 161 14.31 19.87 16.28
N ALA A 162 15.53 19.62 15.79
CA ALA A 162 16.08 20.38 14.68
C ALA A 162 15.22 20.26 13.40
N LEU A 163 14.73 19.06 13.08
CA LEU A 163 13.87 18.82 11.91
C LEU A 163 12.50 19.51 12.03
N ALA A 164 12.02 19.77 13.24
CA ALA A 164 10.81 20.57 13.48
C ALA A 164 11.06 22.08 13.34
N TYR A 165 12.31 22.53 13.35
CA TYR A 165 12.69 23.94 13.21
C TYR A 165 13.58 24.23 11.99
N PRO A 166 13.17 23.85 10.77
CA PRO A 166 13.94 24.15 9.58
C PRO A 166 13.90 25.66 9.28
N LYS A 167 14.63 26.11 8.26
CA LYS A 167 14.75 27.55 7.91
C LYS A 167 13.38 28.23 7.76
N LEU A 168 12.40 27.54 7.17
CA LEU A 168 11.04 28.05 6.99
C LEU A 168 10.38 28.43 8.33
N VAL A 169 10.50 27.58 9.35
CA VAL A 169 9.90 27.84 10.67
C VAL A 169 10.66 28.94 11.40
N ARG A 170 12.00 28.92 11.33
CA ARG A 170 12.85 29.96 11.96
C ARG A 170 12.59 31.36 11.38
N ASN A 171 12.19 31.43 10.11
CA ASN A 171 11.91 32.68 9.40
C ASN A 171 10.40 32.95 9.23
N ALA A 172 9.52 32.26 9.96
CA ALA A 172 8.07 32.31 9.76
C ALA A 172 7.41 33.69 9.97
N TYR A 173 8.19 34.70 10.38
CA TYR A 173 7.75 36.09 10.58
C TYR A 173 8.22 37.03 9.46
N GLY A 174 8.81 36.53 8.36
CA GLY A 174 9.16 37.33 7.20
C GLY A 174 7.96 37.55 6.26
N ASP A 175 8.01 38.61 5.44
CA ASP A 175 6.90 39.09 4.59
C ASP A 175 6.31 38.05 3.61
N LYS A 176 7.04 36.97 3.32
CA LYS A 176 6.67 35.96 2.30
C LYS A 176 6.17 34.63 2.88
N ILE A 177 6.18 34.47 4.20
CA ILE A 177 5.74 33.24 4.87
C ILE A 177 4.54 33.58 5.75
N ILE A 178 3.38 33.00 5.45
CA ILE A 178 2.15 33.24 6.19
C ILE A 178 1.87 31.99 7.05
N PRO A 179 2.03 32.05 8.38
CA PRO A 179 1.62 30.97 9.26
C PRO A 179 0.09 30.88 9.34
N LEU A 180 -0.46 29.70 9.10
CA LEU A 180 -1.90 29.42 9.24
C LEU A 180 -2.22 28.71 10.56
N CYS A 181 -1.29 27.89 11.05
CA CYS A 181 -1.33 27.27 12.36
C CYS A 181 0.12 27.01 12.80
N GLN A 182 0.40 27.10 14.09
CA GLN A 182 1.70 26.74 14.66
C GLN A 182 1.60 26.00 16.00
N THR A 183 0.41 25.99 16.62
CA THR A 183 0.19 25.40 17.94
C THR A 183 -0.03 23.89 17.84
N GLN A 184 -0.99 23.47 17.01
CA GLN A 184 -1.37 22.07 16.80
C GLN A 184 -0.62 21.45 15.62
N LEU A 185 -0.52 22.22 14.53
CA LEU A 185 0.17 21.84 13.31
C LEU A 185 1.06 23.00 12.88
N GLN A 186 2.32 22.72 12.56
CA GLN A 186 3.17 23.67 11.87
C GLN A 186 2.69 23.74 10.42
N LEU A 187 1.86 24.73 10.09
CA LEU A 187 1.23 24.89 8.77
C LEU A 187 1.45 26.32 8.25
N PHE A 188 2.02 26.41 7.06
CA PHE A 188 2.38 27.67 6.42
C PHE A 188 1.93 27.71 4.98
N THR A 189 1.73 28.92 4.47
CA THR A 189 1.61 29.18 3.03
C THR A 189 2.64 30.19 2.58
N LEU A 190 3.18 29.99 1.38
CA LEU A 190 4.06 30.94 0.71
C LEU A 190 3.33 31.38 -0.57
N PRO A 191 2.69 32.57 -0.57
CA PRO A 191 2.11 33.15 -1.78
C PRO A 191 3.18 33.36 -2.84
N GLU A 192 2.81 33.19 -4.12
CA GLU A 192 3.69 33.50 -5.26
C GLU A 192 5.06 32.80 -5.17
N PHE A 193 5.10 31.57 -4.62
CA PHE A 193 6.33 30.80 -4.48
C PHE A 193 6.93 30.42 -5.84
N LEU A 194 6.08 30.01 -6.79
CA LEU A 194 6.45 29.87 -8.19
C LEU A 194 5.80 30.97 -9.03
N LYS A 195 6.50 31.37 -10.09
CA LYS A 195 5.93 32.26 -11.12
C LYS A 195 4.94 31.51 -12.01
N ALA A 196 4.02 32.23 -12.64
CA ALA A 196 3.02 31.65 -13.54
C ALA A 196 3.65 30.81 -14.66
N GLU A 197 4.73 31.29 -15.29
CA GLU A 197 5.41 30.57 -16.37
C GLU A 197 6.02 29.26 -15.88
N GLN A 198 6.49 29.24 -14.62
CA GLN A 198 7.03 28.02 -14.03
C GLN A 198 5.93 27.00 -13.76
N CYS A 199 4.77 27.47 -13.30
CA CYS A 199 3.59 26.65 -13.10
C CYS A 199 3.07 26.06 -14.41
N ASP A 200 2.95 26.87 -15.46
CA ASP A 200 2.43 26.42 -16.77
C ASP A 200 3.33 25.32 -17.36
N ARG A 201 4.65 25.49 -17.28
CA ARG A 201 5.59 24.45 -17.71
C ARG A 201 5.48 23.15 -16.90
N LEU A 202 5.25 23.24 -15.59
CA LEU A 202 5.01 22.05 -14.76
C LEU A 202 3.68 21.38 -15.12
N ILE A 203 2.63 22.15 -15.42
CA ILE A 203 1.35 21.62 -15.88
C ILE A 203 1.53 20.83 -17.18
N ASP A 204 2.29 21.34 -18.14
CA ASP A 204 2.55 20.64 -19.40
C ASP A 204 3.29 19.32 -19.16
N ILE A 205 4.34 19.33 -18.33
CA ILE A 205 5.07 18.12 -17.94
C ILE A 205 4.11 17.12 -17.28
N ILE A 206 3.26 17.56 -16.35
CA ILE A 206 2.31 16.67 -15.67
C ILE A 206 1.29 16.12 -16.66
N ARG A 207 0.70 16.94 -17.53
CA ARG A 207 -0.29 16.48 -18.52
C ARG A 207 0.28 15.42 -19.46
N SER A 208 1.54 15.55 -19.87
CA SER A 208 2.18 14.59 -20.78
C SER A 208 2.56 13.27 -20.11
N ASN A 209 2.74 13.24 -18.78
CA ASN A 209 3.27 12.07 -18.07
C ASN A 209 2.29 11.46 -17.06
N ALA A 210 1.21 12.15 -16.69
CA ALA A 210 0.28 11.68 -15.68
C ALA A 210 -0.63 10.58 -16.23
N HIS A 211 -0.63 9.45 -15.55
CA HIS A 211 -1.54 8.33 -15.81
C HIS A 211 -2.59 8.27 -14.70
N PRO A 212 -3.77 7.66 -14.92
CA PRO A 212 -4.70 7.37 -13.83
C PRO A 212 -3.95 6.73 -12.68
N SER A 213 -4.13 7.22 -11.45
CA SER A 213 -3.37 6.69 -10.31
C SER A 213 -3.69 5.20 -10.16
N GLN A 214 -2.76 4.34 -10.58
CA GLN A 214 -2.96 2.89 -10.59
C GLN A 214 -2.69 2.30 -9.20
N VAL A 215 -3.53 1.30 -8.92
CA VAL A 215 -3.68 0.55 -7.68
C VAL A 215 -2.54 -0.46 -7.55
N ASP A 216 -1.47 -0.10 -6.85
CA ASP A 216 -0.53 -1.09 -6.32
C ASP A 216 -1.16 -1.77 -5.09
N GLY A 217 -1.96 -2.81 -5.34
CA GLY A 217 -2.27 -3.87 -4.36
C GLY A 217 -3.50 -3.70 -3.46
N TYR A 218 -4.25 -2.61 -3.54
CA TYR A 218 -5.47 -2.44 -2.72
C TYR A 218 -6.63 -1.91 -3.54
N GLN A 219 -7.62 -2.77 -3.86
CA GLN A 219 -8.90 -2.38 -4.46
C GLN A 219 -9.66 -1.28 -3.67
N GLN A 220 -9.19 -0.89 -2.48
CA GLN A 220 -9.73 0.22 -1.68
C GLN A 220 -9.17 1.62 -2.02
N GLN A 221 -8.13 1.76 -2.85
CA GLN A 221 -7.54 3.08 -3.13
C GLN A 221 -8.28 3.90 -4.19
N SER A 222 -9.08 3.28 -5.07
CA SER A 222 -9.87 4.03 -6.08
C SER A 222 -10.91 4.95 -5.44
N ASP A 223 -11.42 4.59 -4.26
CA ASP A 223 -12.34 5.41 -3.48
C ASP A 223 -11.63 6.50 -2.68
N MET A 224 -10.34 6.29 -2.40
CA MET A 224 -9.51 7.25 -1.64
C MET A 224 -8.95 8.35 -2.52
N ARG A 225 -8.50 8.04 -3.74
CA ARG A 225 -7.88 9.01 -4.64
C ARG A 225 -8.28 8.74 -6.08
N SER A 226 -8.92 9.73 -6.71
CA SER A 226 -9.42 9.62 -8.08
C SER A 226 -8.66 10.46 -9.11
N SER A 227 -7.43 10.91 -8.80
CA SER A 227 -6.60 11.76 -9.67
C SER A 227 -5.71 10.98 -10.65
N ARG A 228 -5.04 11.71 -11.55
CA ARG A 228 -3.89 11.22 -12.31
C ARG A 228 -2.58 11.63 -11.63
N THR A 229 -1.55 10.80 -11.70
CA THR A 229 -0.27 11.00 -11.02
C THR A 229 0.92 10.67 -11.93
N CYS A 230 2.04 11.33 -11.69
CA CYS A 230 3.35 10.99 -12.26
C CYS A 230 4.45 11.30 -11.24
N ASN A 231 5.56 10.56 -11.31
CA ASN A 231 6.79 10.90 -10.62
C ASN A 231 7.64 11.75 -11.56
N LEU A 232 8.22 12.82 -11.03
CA LEU A 232 9.02 13.77 -11.81
C LEU A 232 10.47 13.72 -11.34
N ASP A 233 11.23 12.77 -11.89
CA ASP A 233 12.65 12.59 -11.61
C ASP A 233 13.49 13.59 -12.43
N VAL A 234 14.46 14.23 -11.77
CA VAL A 234 15.36 15.22 -12.39
C VAL A 234 16.13 14.64 -13.58
N ARG A 235 16.42 13.33 -13.58
CA ARG A 235 17.11 12.65 -14.70
C ARG A 235 16.28 12.64 -15.97
N GLU A 236 14.97 12.62 -15.84
CA GLU A 236 14.01 12.58 -16.96
C GLU A 236 13.49 14.00 -17.29
N HIS A 237 13.42 14.86 -16.28
CA HIS A 237 12.93 16.22 -16.41
C HIS A 237 13.90 17.21 -15.74
N PRO A 238 14.95 17.66 -16.44
CA PRO A 238 15.97 18.54 -15.87
C PRO A 238 15.43 19.86 -15.29
N TYR A 239 14.29 20.33 -15.82
CA TYR A 239 13.59 21.51 -15.30
C TYR A 239 13.12 21.34 -13.84
N ILE A 240 12.96 20.12 -13.36
CA ILE A 240 12.57 19.86 -11.96
C ILE A 240 13.71 20.22 -10.99
N ALA A 241 14.96 20.26 -11.44
CA ALA A 241 16.10 20.62 -10.59
C ALA A 241 15.96 22.03 -9.99
N GLU A 242 15.56 23.03 -10.79
CA GLU A 242 15.40 24.40 -10.29
C GLU A 242 14.25 24.52 -9.28
N ILE A 243 13.19 23.72 -9.45
CA ILE A 243 12.05 23.66 -8.54
C ILE A 243 12.46 22.98 -7.24
N ASP A 244 13.22 21.89 -7.32
CA ASP A 244 13.80 21.21 -6.17
C ASP A 244 14.71 22.13 -5.35
N ASP A 245 15.61 22.85 -6.00
CA ASP A 245 16.49 23.81 -5.35
C ASP A 245 15.72 24.97 -4.71
N ALA A 246 14.63 25.43 -5.33
CA ALA A 246 13.74 26.43 -4.74
C ALA A 246 13.05 25.89 -3.47
N ILE A 247 12.49 24.67 -3.52
CA ILE A 247 11.82 24.02 -2.39
C ILE A 247 12.82 23.79 -1.25
N SER A 248 13.99 23.25 -1.55
CA SER A 248 15.05 22.97 -0.55
C SER A 248 15.53 24.25 0.13
N ARG A 249 15.76 25.34 -0.63
CA ARG A 249 16.18 26.63 -0.06
C ARG A 249 15.10 27.31 0.77
N ALA A 250 13.82 27.14 0.40
CA ALA A 250 12.69 27.71 1.14
C ALA A 250 12.44 26.96 2.44
N LEU A 251 12.36 25.62 2.38
CA LEU A 251 12.18 24.79 3.56
C LEU A 251 13.40 24.85 4.48
N GLY A 252 14.61 24.78 3.90
CA GLY A 252 15.88 24.69 4.59
C GLY A 252 16.38 23.26 4.82
N ILE A 253 15.76 22.26 4.17
CA ILE A 253 16.14 20.85 4.25
C ILE A 253 16.77 20.42 2.92
N SER A 254 17.86 19.67 2.99
CA SER A 254 18.63 19.17 1.85
C SER A 254 17.82 18.19 1.00
N LEU A 255 18.04 18.24 -0.32
CA LEU A 255 17.41 17.32 -1.27
C LEU A 255 17.80 15.85 -1.05
N GLY A 256 18.96 15.59 -0.44
CA GLY A 256 19.37 14.23 -0.05
C GLY A 256 18.45 13.58 1.00
N TRP A 257 17.57 14.37 1.60
CA TRP A 257 16.55 13.98 2.56
C TRP A 257 15.13 14.04 1.97
N SER A 258 15.01 14.18 0.65
CA SER A 258 13.71 14.33 -0.02
C SER A 258 13.39 13.16 -0.94
N GLU A 259 12.10 12.96 -1.18
CA GLU A 259 11.59 12.09 -2.23
C GLU A 259 11.56 12.80 -3.60
N ILE A 260 11.40 11.99 -4.65
CA ILE A 260 11.10 12.47 -5.99
C ILE A 260 9.78 13.25 -5.95
N ASN A 261 9.67 14.32 -6.74
CA ASN A 261 8.42 15.08 -6.84
C ASN A 261 7.30 14.22 -7.41
N GLN A 262 6.09 14.42 -6.89
CA GLN A 262 4.88 13.86 -7.46
C GLN A 262 4.04 14.96 -8.10
N GLY A 263 3.78 14.83 -9.40
CA GLY A 263 2.89 15.70 -10.16
C GLY A 263 1.49 15.09 -10.28
N GLN A 264 0.45 15.89 -10.04
CA GLN A 264 -0.90 15.38 -9.80
C GLN A 264 -1.95 16.25 -10.49
N TRP A 265 -2.91 15.62 -11.14
CA TRP A 265 -3.96 16.28 -11.91
C TRP A 265 -5.34 15.74 -11.52
N TYR A 266 -6.22 16.66 -11.10
CA TYR A 266 -7.60 16.39 -10.74
C TYR A 266 -8.56 17.07 -11.73
N GLU A 267 -9.47 16.28 -12.27
CA GLU A 267 -10.62 16.68 -13.10
C GLU A 267 -11.86 16.93 -12.22
N PRO A 268 -12.94 17.55 -12.74
CA PRO A 268 -14.17 17.75 -11.96
C PRO A 268 -14.69 16.46 -11.33
N GLY A 269 -15.10 16.55 -10.07
CA GLY A 269 -15.54 15.43 -9.22
C GLY A 269 -14.40 14.65 -8.56
N GLN A 270 -13.15 14.78 -9.04
CA GLN A 270 -12.02 14.06 -8.44
C GLN A 270 -11.57 14.71 -7.13
N GLN A 271 -11.15 13.87 -6.18
CA GLN A 271 -10.80 14.26 -4.82
C GLN A 271 -9.70 13.35 -4.25
N TYR A 272 -9.21 13.70 -3.06
CA TYR A 272 -8.44 12.81 -2.20
C TYR A 272 -9.07 12.81 -0.80
N LYS A 273 -9.56 11.65 -0.37
CA LYS A 273 -10.09 11.42 0.98
C LYS A 273 -9.09 11.81 2.09
N PRO A 274 -9.56 12.08 3.31
CA PRO A 274 -8.70 12.37 4.45
C PRO A 274 -7.60 11.32 4.63
N HIS A 275 -6.35 11.77 4.73
CA HIS A 275 -5.18 10.92 4.97
C HIS A 275 -4.05 11.71 5.64
N PRO A 276 -3.15 11.03 6.35
CA PRO A 276 -1.84 11.58 6.67
C PRO A 276 -0.85 11.34 5.51
N ASP A 277 0.19 12.17 5.45
CA ASP A 277 1.34 11.90 4.58
C ASP A 277 2.39 11.01 5.24
N TYR A 278 2.44 10.97 6.57
CA TYR A 278 3.28 10.02 7.30
C TYR A 278 2.77 8.58 7.11
N PHE A 279 3.66 7.61 7.22
CA PHE A 279 3.30 6.19 7.25
C PHE A 279 2.84 5.81 8.67
N PRO A 280 1.59 5.37 8.89
CA PRO A 280 1.13 5.03 10.23
C PRO A 280 1.97 3.90 10.84
N PRO A 281 2.47 4.03 12.08
CA PRO A 281 3.27 2.99 12.72
C PRO A 281 2.54 1.65 12.79
N GLY A 282 3.27 0.56 12.63
CA GLY A 282 2.72 -0.80 12.69
C GLY A 282 1.98 -1.26 11.44
N THR A 283 1.90 -0.47 10.37
CA THR A 283 1.32 -0.91 9.09
C THR A 283 2.36 -1.50 8.13
N PRO A 284 1.94 -2.32 7.14
CA PRO A 284 2.83 -2.80 6.09
C PRO A 284 3.52 -1.68 5.30
N GLU A 285 2.85 -0.55 5.10
CA GLU A 285 3.39 0.63 4.43
C GLU A 285 4.55 1.23 5.22
N TYR A 286 4.42 1.36 6.55
CA TYR A 286 5.52 1.82 7.39
C TYR A 286 6.71 0.86 7.28
N ALA A 287 6.48 -0.45 7.43
CA ALA A 287 7.53 -1.45 7.33
C ALA A 287 8.23 -1.45 5.95
N ARG A 288 7.49 -1.14 4.88
CA ARG A 288 8.02 -1.09 3.51
C ARG A 288 8.74 0.22 3.19
N PHE A 289 8.11 1.35 3.47
CA PHE A 289 8.53 2.65 2.97
C PHE A 289 9.39 3.44 3.97
N ALA A 290 9.31 3.15 5.27
CA ALA A 290 10.12 3.81 6.29
C ALA A 290 11.38 3.00 6.68
N ALA A 291 11.55 1.78 6.19
CA ALA A 291 12.69 0.94 6.58
C ALA A 291 14.06 1.55 6.27
N THR A 292 14.20 2.22 5.12
CA THR A 292 15.49 2.80 4.68
C THR A 292 15.56 4.29 4.94
N SER A 293 14.57 5.04 4.45
CA SER A 293 14.56 6.51 4.52
C SER A 293 13.76 7.03 5.72
N GLY A 294 13.28 6.16 6.60
CA GLY A 294 12.50 6.55 7.76
C GLY A 294 11.19 7.27 7.41
N GLN A 295 10.68 8.06 8.35
CA GLN A 295 9.36 8.67 8.27
C GLN A 295 9.35 9.93 7.40
N ARG A 296 8.19 10.29 6.83
CA ARG A 296 7.98 11.59 6.20
C ARG A 296 7.85 12.69 7.27
N THR A 297 8.74 13.68 7.23
CA THR A 297 8.78 14.83 8.13
C THR A 297 7.94 15.95 7.58
N TRP A 298 8.38 16.60 6.50
CA TRP A 298 7.70 17.74 5.90
C TRP A 298 7.06 17.41 4.57
N THR A 299 5.87 17.96 4.34
CA THR A 299 5.28 18.04 3.01
C THR A 299 5.37 19.47 2.49
N PHE A 300 5.82 19.60 1.24
CA PHE A 300 5.84 20.84 0.48
C PHE A 300 4.99 20.67 -0.77
N MET A 301 3.78 21.21 -0.76
CA MET A 301 2.82 21.12 -1.86
C MET A 301 2.67 22.47 -2.54
N ILE A 302 2.62 22.52 -3.87
CA ILE A 302 2.46 23.75 -4.65
C ILE A 302 1.22 23.62 -5.51
N TYR A 303 0.32 24.61 -5.44
CA TYR A 303 -0.76 24.77 -6.41
C TYR A 303 -0.20 25.34 -7.71
N LEU A 304 -0.33 24.60 -8.80
CA LEU A 304 0.17 25.03 -10.10
C LEU A 304 -0.86 25.84 -10.88
N ASN A 305 -2.12 25.86 -10.45
CA ASN A 305 -3.14 26.74 -10.99
C ASN A 305 -4.17 27.11 -9.92
N LYS A 306 -4.91 28.18 -10.19
CA LYS A 306 -6.17 28.46 -9.50
C LYS A 306 -7.27 27.57 -10.09
N THR A 307 -8.04 26.91 -9.23
CA THR A 307 -9.24 26.19 -9.65
C THR A 307 -10.39 27.17 -9.84
N GLU A 308 -11.27 26.91 -10.81
CA GLU A 308 -12.46 27.74 -11.01
C GLU A 308 -13.41 27.63 -9.81
N ARG A 309 -13.65 26.39 -9.33
CA ARG A 309 -14.44 26.13 -8.13
C ARG A 309 -14.02 24.80 -7.46
N GLY A 310 -14.04 24.78 -6.12
CA GLY A 310 -13.62 23.62 -5.32
C GLY A 310 -12.10 23.37 -5.33
N GLY A 311 -11.68 22.15 -5.01
CA GLY A 311 -10.28 21.72 -5.09
C GLY A 311 -9.38 22.15 -3.92
N GLY A 312 -9.92 22.72 -2.85
CA GLY A 312 -9.15 23.11 -1.66
C GLY A 312 -8.43 21.93 -0.99
N THR A 313 -7.38 22.22 -0.24
CA THR A 313 -6.77 21.25 0.69
C THR A 313 -7.28 21.56 2.09
N HIS A 314 -8.02 20.61 2.67
CA HIS A 314 -8.68 20.76 3.96
C HIS A 314 -7.99 19.91 5.02
N PHE A 315 -7.45 20.55 6.05
CA PHE A 315 -6.89 19.91 7.23
C PHE A 315 -8.02 19.67 8.23
N THR A 316 -8.38 18.40 8.41
CA THR A 316 -9.64 17.98 9.05
C THR A 316 -9.65 18.25 10.55
N LYS A 317 -8.54 18.00 11.25
CA LYS A 317 -8.46 18.14 12.71
C LYS A 317 -8.44 19.59 13.18
N ILE A 318 -7.81 20.47 12.39
CA ILE A 318 -7.69 21.90 12.70
C ILE A 318 -8.73 22.77 11.99
N ASN A 319 -9.65 22.15 11.24
CA ASN A 319 -10.72 22.79 10.46
C ASN A 319 -10.21 23.98 9.61
N ARG A 320 -9.14 23.76 8.84
CA ARG A 320 -8.52 24.79 8.01
C ARG A 320 -8.49 24.37 6.55
N THR A 321 -8.98 25.22 5.66
CA THR A 321 -8.92 24.99 4.22
C THR A 321 -8.00 25.99 3.54
N VAL A 322 -7.11 25.51 2.68
CA VAL A 322 -6.33 26.33 1.76
C VAL A 322 -6.92 26.13 0.36
N MET A 323 -7.48 27.18 -0.23
CA MET A 323 -7.98 27.13 -1.62
C MET A 323 -6.83 27.21 -2.62
N PRO A 324 -6.92 26.65 -3.83
CA PRO A 324 -5.84 26.75 -4.83
C PRO A 324 -5.67 28.18 -5.35
N GLU A 325 -4.44 28.65 -5.45
CA GLU A 325 -4.05 29.86 -6.21
C GLU A 325 -2.72 29.54 -6.89
N GLN A 326 -2.56 29.95 -8.14
CA GLN A 326 -1.39 29.61 -8.94
C GLN A 326 -0.09 30.08 -8.25
N GLY A 327 0.89 29.18 -8.19
CA GLY A 327 2.20 29.44 -7.60
C GLY A 327 2.24 29.40 -6.08
N ARG A 328 1.11 29.26 -5.38
CA ARG A 328 1.10 29.22 -3.92
C ARG A 328 1.60 27.87 -3.40
N ALA A 329 2.56 27.89 -2.49
CA ALA A 329 2.97 26.73 -1.72
C ALA A 329 2.20 26.61 -0.39
N VAL A 330 1.99 25.38 0.04
CA VAL A 330 1.45 24.97 1.35
C VAL A 330 2.43 23.98 1.95
N CYS A 331 2.91 24.27 3.15
CA CYS A 331 3.96 23.49 3.79
C CYS A 331 3.51 23.09 5.20
N TRP A 332 3.68 21.82 5.56
CA TRP A 332 3.36 21.37 6.91
C TRP A 332 4.28 20.26 7.41
N ASN A 333 4.41 20.16 8.72
CA ASN A 333 5.14 19.09 9.39
C ASN A 333 4.17 17.95 9.75
N ASN A 334 4.48 16.75 9.30
CA ASN A 334 3.74 15.52 9.55
C ASN A 334 4.10 14.88 10.90
N LEU A 335 5.15 15.37 11.58
CA LEU A 335 5.62 14.86 12.87
C LEU A 335 5.57 15.94 13.96
N LEU A 336 5.47 15.47 15.19
CA LEU A 336 5.71 16.24 16.41
C LEU A 336 7.22 16.39 16.63
N LYS A 337 7.61 17.32 17.52
CA LYS A 337 9.03 17.60 17.83
C LYS A 337 9.79 16.41 18.42
N ASN A 338 9.08 15.43 18.96
CA ASN A 338 9.63 14.18 19.48
C ASN A 338 9.74 13.08 18.41
N GLY A 339 9.35 13.35 17.15
CA GLY A 339 9.39 12.40 16.04
C GLY A 339 8.14 11.55 15.86
N GLU A 340 7.17 11.64 16.77
CA GLU A 340 5.90 10.91 16.63
C GLU A 340 5.02 11.52 15.52
N PRO A 341 4.19 10.72 14.83
CA PRO A 341 3.21 11.23 13.87
C PRO A 341 2.30 12.31 14.48
N ASN A 342 2.11 13.41 13.74
CA ASN A 342 1.18 14.46 14.13
C ASN A 342 -0.21 14.18 13.52
N PRO A 343 -1.21 13.73 14.30
CA PRO A 343 -2.55 13.46 13.77
C PRO A 343 -3.24 14.70 13.20
N ASP A 344 -2.84 15.90 13.62
CA ASP A 344 -3.40 17.17 13.14
C ASP A 344 -3.01 17.49 11.69
N SER A 345 -2.05 16.75 11.12
CA SER A 345 -1.67 16.84 9.70
C SER A 345 -2.59 16.06 8.76
N GLU A 346 -3.62 15.37 9.29
CA GLU A 346 -4.64 14.70 8.47
C GLU A 346 -5.32 15.73 7.56
N HIS A 347 -5.29 15.48 6.26
CA HIS A 347 -5.81 16.40 5.26
C HIS A 347 -6.48 15.69 4.10
N ALA A 348 -7.32 16.43 3.38
CA ALA A 348 -8.06 15.96 2.22
C ALA A 348 -7.94 16.94 1.06
N GLY A 349 -7.88 16.42 -0.17
CA GLY A 349 -8.12 17.20 -1.37
C GLY A 349 -9.62 17.25 -1.62
N LEU A 350 -10.26 18.39 -1.38
CA LEU A 350 -11.68 18.58 -1.63
C LEU A 350 -11.99 18.39 -3.13
N PRO A 351 -13.22 17.95 -3.48
CA PRO A 351 -13.60 17.76 -4.87
C PRO A 351 -13.36 19.02 -5.71
N VAL A 352 -12.82 18.85 -6.93
CA VAL A 352 -12.84 19.91 -7.94
C VAL A 352 -14.27 20.02 -8.45
N GLU A 353 -14.87 21.20 -8.38
CA GLU A 353 -16.26 21.39 -8.83
C GLU A 353 -16.34 21.98 -10.24
N ALA A 354 -15.36 22.78 -10.64
CA ALA A 354 -15.21 23.34 -11.97
C ALA A 354 -13.73 23.56 -12.32
N GLY A 355 -13.39 23.45 -13.61
CA GLY A 355 -12.03 23.55 -14.12
C GLY A 355 -11.19 22.29 -13.89
N SER A 356 -9.91 22.47 -13.55
CA SER A 356 -8.99 21.38 -13.18
C SER A 356 -8.05 21.86 -12.09
N LYS A 357 -7.47 20.93 -11.32
CA LYS A 357 -6.45 21.23 -10.31
C LYS A 357 -5.16 20.50 -10.64
N PHE A 358 -4.05 21.23 -10.64
CA PHE A 358 -2.70 20.69 -10.76
C PHE A 358 -1.91 21.03 -9.49
N ILE A 359 -1.26 20.01 -8.92
CA ILE A 359 -0.36 20.19 -7.78
C ILE A 359 0.95 19.44 -7.99
N LEU A 360 2.01 20.00 -7.42
CA LEU A 360 3.30 19.34 -7.24
C LEU A 360 3.49 19.10 -5.73
N THR A 361 3.85 17.89 -5.33
CA THR A 361 4.14 17.56 -3.93
C THR A 361 5.54 16.99 -3.81
N LYS A 362 6.29 17.50 -2.83
CA LYS A 362 7.57 16.94 -2.41
C LYS A 362 7.51 16.58 -0.93
N TRP A 363 7.93 15.37 -0.62
CA TRP A 363 8.04 14.89 0.76
C TRP A 363 9.49 14.87 1.20
N PHE A 364 9.72 15.24 2.46
CA PHE A 364 11.01 15.13 3.13
C PHE A 364 10.96 14.03 4.17
N ARG A 365 12.12 13.46 4.46
CA ARG A 365 12.32 12.28 5.31
C ARG A 365 13.08 12.65 6.57
N ASP A 366 13.04 11.79 7.59
CA ASP A 366 13.87 11.89 8.79
C ASP A 366 15.21 11.15 8.66
N ARG A 367 15.46 10.49 7.52
CA ARG A 367 16.77 9.95 7.15
C ARG A 367 17.08 10.24 5.69
N GLY A 368 18.32 10.64 5.42
CA GLY A 368 18.78 11.00 4.09
C GLY A 368 20.29 10.93 3.94
N VAL A 369 20.77 11.36 2.77
CA VAL A 369 22.20 11.39 2.44
C VAL A 369 22.75 12.79 2.68
N GLY A 370 23.88 12.86 3.40
CA GLY A 370 24.57 14.10 3.71
C GLY A 370 23.90 14.93 4.82
N PRO A 371 24.36 16.17 5.07
CA PRO A 371 23.78 17.03 6.09
C PRO A 371 22.28 17.32 5.84
N PRO A 372 21.43 17.30 6.89
CA PRO A 372 19.99 17.50 6.73
C PRO A 372 19.60 18.92 6.33
N PHE A 373 20.37 19.93 6.76
CA PHE A 373 20.02 21.33 6.53
C PHE A 373 20.95 21.98 5.52
N VAL A 374 20.37 22.81 4.64
CA VAL A 374 21.12 23.71 3.77
C VAL A 374 21.41 25.02 4.50
N ARG A 375 22.58 25.60 4.26
CA ARG A 375 23.00 26.87 4.88
C ARG A 375 22.21 28.06 4.37
#